data_AF-A0A7S0XE81-F1
#
_entry.id   AF-A0A7S0XE81-F1
#
_cell.length_a   1.000
_cell.length_b   1.000
_cell.length_c   1.000
_cell.angle_alpha   90.00
_cell.angle_beta   90.00
_cell.angle_gamma   90.00
#
_symmetry.space_group_name_H-M   'P 1'
#
loop_
_entity.id
_entity.type
_entity.pdbx_description
1 polymer ?
#
loop_
_entity_poly.entity_id
_entity_poly.type
_entity_poly.pdbx_seq_one_letter_code
_entity_poly.pdbx_strand_id
1 'polypeptide(L)'
;KIEDLVNISDLNEMSILHNLRIRYKEDKIYTNISSILISVNPFKLLPLYTPEVLDSYRSGYRGKAPHVFGIAFNAFHDMLNESRDQSVVISGESGAGKSEATKLILQFLTDVSSKASGSQQSLEQQILAANPILEALGNAKTLRNNNSSRFGKLITVNFDKNGSIIGGSIINYLLEKSRVVGQTKGERNYHIFYQLLSQATTNPQLTSELKLQDPELFSFTGQSGVIHIDGVSDEKDFEDVQNSLNILRFSAAEQKEI
;
A
#
# COMPACT_ATOMS: atom_id res chain seq x y z
N LYS A 1 -12.26 -12.25 26.00
CA LYS A 1 -11.68 -11.65 24.78
C LYS A 1 -10.93 -10.40 25.19
N ILE A 2 -9.63 -10.38 24.94
CA ILE A 2 -8.72 -9.35 25.45
C ILE A 2 -8.32 -8.46 24.28
N GLU A 3 -8.30 -7.15 24.51
CA GLU A 3 -7.90 -6.16 23.50
C GLU A 3 -6.39 -5.91 23.47
N ASP A 4 -5.72 -6.07 24.61
CA ASP A 4 -4.26 -6.00 24.73
C ASP A 4 -3.72 -7.28 25.39
N LEU A 5 -3.00 -8.08 24.61
CA LEU A 5 -2.54 -9.42 25.00
C LEU A 5 -1.58 -9.39 26.20
N VAL A 6 -1.04 -8.24 26.61
CA VAL A 6 -0.30 -8.15 27.88
C VAL A 6 -1.17 -8.48 29.11
N ASN A 7 -2.50 -8.42 28.97
CA ASN A 7 -3.45 -8.74 30.03
C ASN A 7 -3.89 -10.21 30.01
N ILE A 8 -3.30 -11.06 29.17
CA ILE A 8 -3.61 -12.50 29.15
C ILE A 8 -2.96 -13.18 30.35
N SER A 9 -3.70 -14.08 31.01
CA SER A 9 -3.20 -14.81 32.19
C SER A 9 -2.10 -15.80 31.82
N ASP A 10 -2.36 -16.65 30.83
CA ASP A 10 -1.42 -17.67 30.35
C ASP A 10 -0.92 -17.27 28.96
N LEU A 11 0.23 -16.58 28.92
CA LEU A 11 0.84 -16.14 27.67
C LEU A 11 1.56 -17.30 26.98
N ASN A 12 0.86 -17.98 26.09
CA ASN A 12 1.41 -19.00 25.19
C ASN A 12 0.79 -18.89 23.79
N GLU A 13 1.40 -19.53 22.80
CA GLU A 13 0.97 -19.49 21.40
C GLU A 13 -0.51 -19.89 21.23
N MET A 14 -0.95 -20.93 21.94
CA MET A 14 -2.33 -21.41 21.89
C MET A 14 -3.32 -20.36 22.40
N SER A 15 -2.98 -19.66 23.47
CA SER A 15 -3.83 -18.65 24.10
C SER A 15 -3.90 -17.37 23.27
N ILE A 16 -2.78 -16.96 22.66
CA ILE A 16 -2.73 -15.86 21.69
C ILE A 16 -3.60 -16.20 20.49
N LEU A 17 -3.38 -17.36 19.86
CA LEU A 17 -4.12 -17.79 18.67
C LEU A 17 -5.62 -17.92 18.97
N HIS A 18 -5.97 -18.45 20.13
CA HIS A 18 -7.36 -18.53 20.57
C HIS A 18 -7.99 -17.13 20.71
N ASN A 19 -7.31 -16.17 21.36
CA ASN A 19 -7.82 -14.82 21.51
C ASN A 19 -7.99 -14.11 20.15
N LEU A 20 -7.01 -14.22 19.25
CA LEU A 20 -7.10 -13.67 17.90
C LEU A 20 -8.27 -14.29 17.14
N ARG A 21 -8.45 -15.61 17.22
CA ARG A 21 -9.53 -16.33 16.55
C ARG A 21 -10.92 -15.90 17.03
N ILE A 22 -11.14 -15.76 18.33
CA ILE A 22 -12.46 -15.35 18.85
C ILE A 22 -12.78 -13.89 18.51
N ARG A 23 -11.77 -13.01 18.48
CA ARG A 23 -11.93 -11.60 18.05
C ARG A 23 -12.25 -11.51 16.57
N TYR A 24 -11.52 -12.26 15.74
CA TYR A 24 -11.72 -12.29 14.29
C TYR A 24 -13.13 -12.77 13.91
N LYS A 25 -13.69 -13.74 14.64
CA LYS A 25 -15.08 -14.19 14.45
C LYS A 25 -16.14 -13.10 14.70
N GLU A 26 -15.79 -12.05 15.43
CA GLU A 26 -16.64 -10.88 15.69
C GLU A 26 -16.20 -9.66 14.84
N ASP A 27 -15.44 -9.88 13.77
CA ASP A 27 -14.89 -8.83 12.90
C ASP A 27 -13.95 -7.83 13.61
N LYS A 28 -13.45 -8.19 14.79
CA LYS A 28 -12.44 -7.42 15.52
C LYS A 28 -11.04 -7.83 15.08
N ILE A 29 -10.57 -7.24 13.97
CA ILE A 29 -9.31 -7.62 13.31
C ILE A 29 -8.04 -7.13 14.00
N TYR A 30 -8.16 -6.11 14.85
CA TYR A 30 -7.03 -5.47 15.52
C TYR A 30 -6.90 -5.95 16.97
N THR A 31 -5.67 -6.21 17.42
CA THR A 31 -5.37 -6.59 18.82
C THR A 31 -4.02 -6.01 19.21
N ASN A 32 -3.92 -5.39 20.38
CA ASN A 32 -2.66 -4.82 20.86
C ASN A 32 -1.80 -5.88 21.55
N ILE A 33 -0.49 -5.63 21.54
CA ILE A 33 0.49 -6.14 22.48
C ILE A 33 1.27 -4.92 22.95
N SER A 34 0.82 -4.27 24.02
CA SER A 34 1.36 -2.97 24.44
C SER A 34 1.33 -1.97 23.27
N SER A 35 2.48 -1.47 22.82
CA SER A 35 2.62 -0.55 21.69
C SER A 35 2.54 -1.21 20.31
N ILE A 36 2.60 -2.54 20.22
CA ILE A 36 2.53 -3.28 18.96
C ILE A 36 1.07 -3.57 18.61
N LEU A 37 0.71 -3.43 17.34
CA LEU A 37 -0.61 -3.77 16.83
C LEU A 37 -0.55 -5.03 15.94
N ILE A 38 -1.30 -6.06 16.32
CA ILE A 38 -1.62 -7.19 15.44
C ILE A 38 -2.85 -6.85 14.61
N SER A 39 -2.73 -7.03 13.29
CA SER A 39 -3.83 -6.87 12.32
C SER A 39 -4.03 -8.18 11.56
N VAL A 40 -5.23 -8.76 11.62
CA VAL A 40 -5.59 -9.99 10.89
C VAL A 40 -6.45 -9.64 9.69
N ASN A 41 -5.99 -9.93 8.47
CA ASN A 41 -6.70 -9.54 7.24
C ASN A 41 -8.13 -10.13 7.19
N PRO A 42 -9.19 -9.29 7.13
CA PRO A 42 -10.57 -9.77 7.08
C PRO A 42 -10.98 -10.39 5.74
N PHE A 43 -10.26 -10.11 4.64
CA PHE A 43 -10.67 -10.46 3.28
C PHE A 43 -12.10 -9.99 2.89
N LYS A 44 -12.60 -8.98 3.60
CA LYS A 44 -13.88 -8.31 3.36
C LYS A 44 -13.81 -6.86 3.83
N LEU A 45 -14.69 -6.03 3.30
CA LEU A 45 -14.84 -4.66 3.77
C LEU A 45 -15.55 -4.64 5.13
N LEU A 46 -14.99 -3.88 6.06
CA LEU A 46 -15.55 -3.63 7.38
C LEU A 46 -15.69 -2.12 7.59
N PRO A 47 -16.75 -1.64 8.26
CA PRO A 47 -16.99 -0.21 8.47
C PRO A 47 -16.10 0.35 9.61
N LEU A 48 -14.79 0.13 9.53
CA LEU A 48 -13.81 0.51 10.57
C LEU A 48 -13.07 1.81 10.24
N TYR A 49 -13.18 2.32 9.02
CA TYR A 49 -12.38 3.44 8.53
C TYR A 49 -13.25 4.63 8.11
N THR A 50 -14.42 4.79 8.73
CA THR A 50 -15.32 5.92 8.43
C THR A 50 -14.75 7.23 8.97
N PRO A 51 -15.18 8.40 8.44
CA PRO A 51 -14.77 9.70 8.96
C PRO A 51 -15.03 9.84 10.46
N GLU A 52 -16.13 9.29 10.97
CA GLU A 52 -16.47 9.32 12.40
C GLU A 52 -15.46 8.52 13.23
N VAL A 53 -15.04 7.35 12.74
CA VAL A 53 -14.00 6.56 13.42
C VAL A 53 -12.68 7.32 13.40
N LEU A 54 -12.27 7.88 12.26
CA LEU A 54 -11.05 8.68 12.14
C LEU A 54 -11.05 9.87 13.11
N ASP A 55 -12.15 10.64 13.13
CA ASP A 55 -12.33 11.79 14.02
C ASP A 55 -12.28 11.38 15.50
N SER A 56 -12.87 10.22 15.81
CA SER A 56 -12.74 9.64 17.13
C SER A 56 -11.25 9.47 17.47
N TYR A 57 -10.42 8.74 16.72
CA TYR A 57 -9.02 8.53 17.10
C TYR A 57 -8.21 9.84 17.17
N ARG A 58 -8.54 10.84 16.35
CA ARG A 58 -7.90 12.17 16.41
C ARG A 58 -8.10 12.87 17.76
N SER A 59 -9.29 12.74 18.37
CA SER A 59 -9.57 13.36 19.69
C SER A 59 -8.80 12.74 20.86
N GLY A 60 -8.04 11.66 20.62
CA GLY A 60 -7.17 11.03 21.60
C GLY A 60 -7.29 9.51 21.61
N TYR A 61 -6.23 8.78 21.91
CA TYR A 61 -6.22 7.31 21.85
C TYR A 61 -6.65 6.63 23.16
N ARG A 62 -6.53 7.29 24.31
CA ARG A 62 -6.70 6.68 25.64
C ARG A 62 -8.08 6.04 25.79
N GLY A 63 -8.10 4.75 26.15
CA GLY A 63 -9.33 3.97 26.38
C GLY A 63 -10.07 3.53 25.11
N LYS A 64 -9.48 3.73 23.92
CA LYS A 64 -10.04 3.27 22.66
C LYS A 64 -9.61 1.85 22.34
N ALA A 65 -10.39 1.19 21.49
CA ALA A 65 -10.09 -0.14 21.02
C ALA A 65 -8.78 -0.15 20.19
N PRO A 66 -8.11 -1.32 20.05
CA PRO A 66 -6.98 -1.48 19.14
C PRO A 66 -7.35 -1.07 17.72
N HIS A 67 -6.53 -0.21 17.10
CA HIS A 67 -6.77 0.27 15.74
C HIS A 67 -5.50 0.85 15.11
N VAL A 68 -5.39 0.79 13.78
CA VAL A 68 -4.27 1.35 13.04
C VAL A 68 -4.16 2.88 13.22
N PHE A 69 -5.29 3.58 13.32
CA PHE A 69 -5.32 5.01 13.64
C PHE A 69 -4.76 5.33 15.03
N GLY A 70 -4.82 4.40 15.99
CA GLY A 70 -4.15 4.56 17.29
C GLY A 70 -2.63 4.60 17.16
N ILE A 71 -2.06 3.75 16.30
CA ILE A 71 -0.62 3.75 15.99
C ILE A 71 -0.23 5.06 15.30
N ALA A 72 -1.01 5.51 14.31
CA ALA A 72 -0.76 6.77 13.63
C ALA A 72 -0.86 7.98 14.59
N PHE A 73 -1.87 7.99 15.47
CA PHE A 73 -2.04 9.02 16.49
C PHE A 73 -0.84 9.09 17.43
N ASN A 74 -0.43 7.96 18.02
CA ASN A 74 0.70 7.93 18.95
C ASN A 74 1.99 8.41 18.27
N ALA A 75 2.30 7.89 17.07
CA ALA A 75 3.48 8.32 16.32
C ALA A 75 3.45 9.83 16.02
N PHE A 76 2.32 10.38 15.59
CA PHE A 76 2.22 11.83 15.34
C PHE A 76 2.35 12.66 16.62
N HIS A 77 1.69 12.22 17.70
CA HIS A 77 1.68 12.94 18.97
C HIS A 77 3.05 12.92 19.66
N ASP A 78 3.70 11.76 19.68
CA ASP A 78 5.05 11.59 20.26
C ASP A 78 6.08 12.37 19.45
N MET A 79 5.96 12.41 18.11
CA MET A 79 6.81 13.24 17.25
C MET A 79 6.75 14.72 17.64
N LEU A 80 5.54 15.27 17.83
CA LEU A 80 5.36 16.67 18.19
C LEU A 80 5.80 16.98 19.63
N ASN A 81 5.43 16.13 20.58
CA ASN A 81 5.73 16.35 21.99
C ASN A 81 7.23 16.21 22.30
N GLU A 82 7.86 15.19 21.73
CA GLU A 82 9.27 14.89 21.99
C GLU A 82 10.23 15.60 21.03
N SER A 83 9.71 16.18 19.95
CA SER A 83 10.52 16.75 18.85
C SER A 83 11.53 15.72 18.31
N ARG A 84 11.07 14.49 18.10
CA ARG A 84 11.87 13.35 17.61
C ARG A 84 11.18 12.62 16.49
N ASP A 85 11.96 12.24 15.48
CA ASP A 85 11.48 11.45 14.35
C ASP A 85 10.91 10.11 14.81
N GLN A 86 9.82 9.69 14.19
CA GLN A 86 9.12 8.45 14.49
C GLN A 86 9.13 7.51 13.29
N SER A 87 9.01 6.21 13.56
CA SER A 87 8.91 5.21 12.51
C SER A 87 7.82 4.19 12.83
N VAL A 88 7.05 3.81 11.81
CA VAL A 88 6.08 2.73 11.90
C VAL A 88 6.52 1.61 10.97
N VAL A 89 6.82 0.45 11.54
CA VAL A 89 7.25 -0.74 10.80
C VAL A 89 6.07 -1.69 10.65
N ILE A 90 5.70 -2.00 9.40
CA ILE A 90 4.59 -2.91 9.08
C ILE A 90 5.17 -4.18 8.45
N SER A 91 5.10 -5.29 9.18
CA SER A 91 5.57 -6.59 8.73
C SER A 91 4.42 -7.57 8.48
N GLY A 92 4.69 -8.62 7.70
CA GLY A 92 3.72 -9.66 7.38
C GLY A 92 3.98 -10.30 6.02
N GLU A 93 3.40 -11.48 5.80
CA GLU A 93 3.51 -12.20 4.52
C GLU A 93 2.83 -11.45 3.36
N SER A 94 3.03 -11.91 2.13
CA SER A 94 2.31 -11.37 0.97
C SER A 94 0.80 -11.58 1.16
N GLY A 95 0.00 -10.54 0.92
CA GLY A 95 -1.45 -10.57 1.17
C GLY A 95 -1.89 -10.32 2.61
N ALA A 96 -0.97 -10.09 3.56
CA ALA A 96 -1.32 -9.84 4.96
C ALA A 96 -2.00 -8.47 5.24
N GLY A 97 -2.08 -7.58 4.24
CA GLY A 97 -2.71 -6.25 4.39
C GLY A 97 -1.75 -5.10 4.72
N LYS A 98 -0.44 -5.28 4.49
CA LYS A 98 0.58 -4.25 4.76
C LYS A 98 0.29 -2.93 4.04
N SER A 99 0.05 -2.99 2.73
CA SER A 99 -0.21 -1.81 1.90
C SER A 99 -1.46 -1.05 2.33
N GLU A 100 -2.52 -1.78 2.72
CA GLU A 100 -3.76 -1.17 3.21
C GLU A 100 -3.55 -0.48 4.55
N ALA A 101 -2.80 -1.10 5.47
CA ALA A 101 -2.41 -0.45 6.74
C ALA A 101 -1.59 0.82 6.49
N THR A 102 -0.64 0.80 5.55
CA THR A 102 0.14 2.00 5.16
C THR A 102 -0.77 3.12 4.64
N LYS A 103 -1.73 2.82 3.75
CA LYS A 103 -2.69 3.81 3.22
C LYS A 103 -3.49 4.45 4.36
N LEU A 104 -4.00 3.66 5.30
CA LEU A 104 -4.78 4.15 6.44
C LEU A 104 -3.97 5.04 7.38
N ILE A 105 -2.70 4.72 7.63
CA ILE A 105 -1.80 5.59 8.41
C ILE A 105 -1.61 6.93 7.71
N LEU A 106 -1.31 6.91 6.41
CA LEU A 106 -1.08 8.14 5.65
C LEU A 106 -2.35 9.01 5.56
N GLN A 107 -3.51 8.39 5.40
CA GLN A 107 -4.81 9.07 5.45
C GLN A 107 -5.00 9.78 6.79
N PHE A 108 -4.73 9.08 7.90
CA PHE A 108 -4.82 9.67 9.24
C PHE A 108 -3.86 10.87 9.40
N LEU A 109 -2.60 10.69 9.02
CA LEU A 109 -1.57 11.74 9.08
C LEU A 109 -1.92 12.98 8.23
N THR A 110 -2.59 12.76 7.11
CA THR A 110 -3.02 13.87 6.24
C THR A 110 -4.25 14.59 6.80
N ASP A 111 -5.22 13.87 7.38
CA ASP A 111 -6.36 14.52 8.04
C ASP A 111 -5.89 15.44 9.18
N VAL A 112 -5.02 14.94 10.07
CA VAL A 112 -4.51 15.74 11.20
C VAL A 112 -3.71 16.95 10.73
N SER A 113 -2.94 16.82 9.64
CA SER A 113 -2.19 17.93 9.06
C SER A 113 -3.09 18.97 8.38
N SER A 114 -4.09 18.55 7.60
CA SER A 114 -4.91 19.47 6.80
C SER A 114 -5.70 20.45 7.67
N LYS A 115 -6.10 20.03 8.88
CA LYS A 115 -6.73 20.89 9.88
C LYS A 115 -5.77 21.88 10.53
N ALA A 116 -4.47 21.59 10.54
CA ALA A 116 -3.46 22.51 11.06
C ALA A 116 -3.10 23.64 10.07
N SER A 117 -3.11 23.35 8.76
CA SER A 117 -2.65 24.28 7.72
C SER A 117 -3.76 25.00 6.94
N GLY A 118 -5.01 24.53 7.00
CA GLY A 118 -6.13 25.09 6.23
C GLY A 118 -6.01 24.93 4.70
N SER A 119 -4.97 24.24 4.22
CA SER A 119 -4.71 23.98 2.81
C SER A 119 -5.02 22.51 2.48
N GLN A 120 -5.91 22.29 1.50
CA GLN A 120 -6.52 20.98 1.20
C GLN A 120 -5.79 20.15 0.12
N GLN A 121 -4.62 20.57 -0.34
CA GLN A 121 -3.87 19.86 -1.39
C GLN A 121 -2.41 19.78 -0.98
N SER A 122 -1.97 18.69 -0.32
CA SER A 122 -0.63 18.74 0.30
C SER A 122 0.27 17.50 0.15
N LEU A 123 -0.19 16.25 0.29
CA LEU A 123 0.73 15.11 0.12
C LEU A 123 0.02 13.78 -0.14
N GLU A 124 -1.11 13.53 0.53
CA GLU A 124 -1.91 12.32 0.31
C GLU A 124 -2.26 12.12 -1.16
N GLN A 125 -2.72 13.17 -1.84
CA GLN A 125 -3.04 13.08 -3.27
C GLN A 125 -1.81 12.70 -4.11
N GLN A 126 -0.62 13.19 -3.77
CA GLN A 126 0.61 12.81 -4.48
C GLN A 126 1.04 11.38 -4.17
N ILE A 127 0.94 10.94 -2.92
CA ILE A 127 1.25 9.55 -2.54
C ILE A 127 0.24 8.57 -3.17
N LEU A 128 -1.04 8.91 -3.13
CA LEU A 128 -2.10 8.13 -3.78
C LEU A 128 -1.91 8.10 -5.30
N ALA A 129 -1.57 9.23 -5.92
CA ALA A 129 -1.24 9.29 -7.34
C ALA A 129 0.02 8.49 -7.69
N ALA A 130 0.99 8.34 -6.80
CA ALA A 130 2.18 7.52 -7.04
C ALA A 130 1.90 6.01 -6.99
N ASN A 131 0.83 5.57 -6.33
CA ASN A 131 0.57 4.14 -6.13
C ASN A 131 0.38 3.36 -7.45
N PRO A 132 -0.45 3.79 -8.42
CA PRO A 132 -0.59 3.09 -9.69
C PRO A 132 0.75 2.85 -10.39
N ILE A 133 1.62 3.87 -10.44
CA ILE A 133 2.96 3.77 -11.05
C ILE A 133 3.83 2.75 -10.29
N LEU A 134 3.88 2.85 -8.97
CA LEU A 134 4.69 1.97 -8.13
C LEU A 134 4.20 0.51 -8.16
N GLU A 135 2.88 0.30 -8.25
CA GLU A 135 2.30 -1.04 -8.39
C GLU A 135 2.54 -1.60 -9.79
N ALA A 136 2.40 -0.80 -10.85
CA ALA A 136 2.70 -1.20 -12.22
C ALA A 136 4.15 -1.67 -12.38
N LEU A 137 5.10 -0.87 -11.88
CA LEU A 137 6.55 -1.11 -12.04
C LEU A 137 7.11 -2.12 -11.04
N GLY A 138 6.43 -2.35 -9.91
CA GLY A 138 7.02 -3.06 -8.76
C GLY A 138 6.17 -4.20 -8.21
N ASN A 139 4.93 -4.37 -8.67
CA ASN A 139 4.12 -5.53 -8.32
C ASN A 139 3.99 -6.50 -9.49
N ALA A 140 3.74 -7.76 -9.16
CA ALA A 140 3.53 -8.83 -10.12
C ALA A 140 2.59 -9.90 -9.55
N LYS A 141 1.98 -10.69 -10.45
CA LYS A 141 1.30 -11.92 -10.06
C LYS A 141 2.31 -12.98 -9.64
N THR A 142 2.08 -13.53 -8.46
CA THR A 142 2.78 -14.68 -7.89
C THR A 142 1.79 -15.81 -7.65
N LEU A 143 2.28 -17.00 -7.28
CA LEU A 143 1.40 -18.12 -6.93
C LEU A 143 0.49 -17.86 -5.72
N ARG A 144 0.84 -16.88 -4.86
CA ARG A 144 0.13 -16.59 -3.61
C ARG A 144 -0.72 -15.31 -3.66
N ASN A 145 -0.39 -14.39 -4.55
CA ASN A 145 -1.01 -13.07 -4.62
C ASN A 145 -0.88 -12.51 -6.05
N ASN A 146 -2.01 -12.11 -6.63
CA ASN A 146 -2.09 -11.54 -7.98
C ASN A 146 -1.47 -10.13 -8.09
N ASN A 147 -1.37 -9.39 -6.99
CA ASN A 147 -0.77 -8.05 -6.93
C ASN A 147 0.31 -8.01 -5.82
N SER A 148 1.33 -8.87 -5.93
CA SER A 148 2.39 -8.97 -4.92
C SER A 148 3.45 -7.91 -5.14
N SER A 149 3.66 -7.03 -4.16
CA SER A 149 4.82 -6.14 -4.16
C SER A 149 6.13 -6.93 -4.11
N ARG A 150 7.04 -6.60 -5.03
CA ARG A 150 8.36 -7.23 -5.18
C ARG A 150 9.49 -6.28 -4.81
N PHE A 151 9.19 -5.31 -3.95
CA PHE A 151 10.09 -4.32 -3.40
C PHE A 151 9.57 -3.88 -2.01
N GLY A 152 10.49 -3.46 -1.16
CA GLY A 152 10.17 -2.73 0.07
C GLY A 152 9.94 -1.25 -0.21
N LYS A 153 9.09 -0.61 0.58
CA LYS A 153 8.82 0.83 0.53
C LYS A 153 9.15 1.44 1.88
N LEU A 154 9.95 2.50 1.90
CA LEU A 154 10.03 3.44 3.02
C LEU A 154 9.37 4.74 2.58
N ILE A 155 8.36 5.17 3.31
CA ILE A 155 7.68 6.43 3.07
C ILE A 155 8.06 7.36 4.22
N THR A 156 8.68 8.48 3.88
CA THR A 156 9.00 9.55 4.83
C THR A 156 7.99 10.66 4.66
N VAL A 157 7.39 11.12 5.76
CA VAL A 157 6.48 12.26 5.80
C VAL A 157 7.12 13.32 6.70
N ASN A 158 7.32 14.52 6.17
CA ASN A 158 7.98 15.62 6.85
C ASN A 158 6.93 16.60 7.39
N PHE A 159 7.05 16.97 8.65
CA PHE A 159 6.16 17.91 9.32
C PHE A 159 6.91 19.15 9.78
N ASP A 160 6.23 20.30 9.79
CA ASP A 160 6.71 21.48 10.49
C ASP A 160 6.44 21.37 12.01
N LYS A 161 6.94 22.37 12.75
CA LYS A 161 6.74 22.47 14.21
C LYS A 161 5.28 22.58 14.66
N ASN A 162 4.36 22.91 13.75
CA ASN A 162 2.93 23.03 14.02
C ASN A 162 2.19 21.73 13.65
N GLY A 163 2.88 20.70 13.17
CA GLY A 163 2.28 19.44 12.74
C GLY A 163 1.67 19.48 11.34
N SER A 164 2.01 20.48 10.53
CA SER A 164 1.61 20.55 9.12
C SER A 164 2.62 19.82 8.25
N ILE A 165 2.13 19.00 7.32
CA ILE A 165 2.94 18.32 6.32
C ILE A 165 3.57 19.37 5.39
N ILE A 166 4.89 19.31 5.28
CA ILE A 166 5.70 20.18 4.41
C ILE A 166 6.35 19.43 3.24
N GLY A 167 6.26 18.10 3.23
CA GLY A 167 6.73 17.26 2.14
C GLY A 167 6.85 15.80 2.53
N GLY A 168 7.42 15.00 1.63
CA GLY A 168 7.68 13.59 1.88
C GLY A 168 8.53 12.98 0.78
N SER A 169 8.95 11.74 0.98
CA SER A 169 9.69 10.97 -0.01
C SER A 169 9.34 9.49 0.07
N ILE A 170 9.51 8.79 -1.04
CA ILE A 170 9.35 7.33 -1.09
C ILE A 170 10.69 6.75 -1.56
N ILE A 171 11.28 5.90 -0.75
CA ILE A 171 12.49 5.15 -1.09
C ILE A 171 12.11 3.68 -1.29
N ASN A 172 12.42 3.15 -2.46
CA ASN A 172 12.17 1.77 -2.81
C ASN A 172 13.42 0.92 -2.52
N TYR A 173 13.25 -0.21 -1.84
CA TYR A 173 14.32 -1.12 -1.48
C TYR A 173 14.15 -2.46 -2.16
N LEU A 174 15.27 -3.05 -2.59
CA LEU A 174 15.36 -4.47 -2.97
C LEU A 174 14.30 -4.91 -3.99
N LEU A 175 14.14 -4.13 -5.07
CA LEU A 175 13.34 -4.57 -6.23
C LEU A 175 13.88 -5.92 -6.73
N GLU A 176 13.01 -6.90 -6.90
CA GLU A 176 13.34 -8.23 -7.43
C GLU A 176 13.68 -8.14 -8.93
N LYS A 177 14.89 -7.65 -9.25
CA LYS A 177 15.34 -7.44 -10.63
C LYS A 177 15.38 -8.74 -11.44
N SER A 178 15.64 -9.88 -10.80
CA SER A 178 15.63 -11.20 -11.43
C SER A 178 14.29 -11.53 -12.10
N ARG A 179 13.17 -10.98 -11.59
CA ARG A 179 11.83 -11.19 -12.17
C ARG A 179 11.72 -10.69 -13.60
N VAL A 180 12.47 -9.67 -14.00
CA VAL A 180 12.41 -9.12 -15.35
C VAL A 180 12.77 -10.17 -16.39
N VAL A 181 13.78 -11.00 -16.10
CA VAL A 181 14.32 -11.99 -17.06
C VAL A 181 13.81 -13.41 -16.82
N GLY A 182 13.26 -13.70 -15.64
CA GLY A 182 12.86 -15.04 -15.25
C GLY A 182 11.65 -15.04 -14.32
N GLN A 183 10.63 -15.83 -14.63
CA GLN A 183 9.47 -16.03 -13.75
C GLN A 183 9.17 -17.52 -13.58
N THR A 184 8.68 -17.89 -12.40
CA THR A 184 8.21 -19.26 -12.15
C THR A 184 6.94 -19.52 -12.97
N LYS A 185 6.75 -20.76 -13.45
CA LYS A 185 5.52 -21.16 -14.15
C LYS A 185 4.29 -20.80 -13.31
N GLY A 186 3.31 -20.15 -13.92
CA GLY A 186 2.11 -19.67 -13.23
C GLY A 186 2.19 -18.24 -12.68
N GLU A 187 3.37 -17.62 -12.67
CA GLU A 187 3.57 -16.22 -12.28
C GLU A 187 3.61 -15.28 -13.50
N ARG A 188 3.60 -13.97 -13.26
CA ARG A 188 3.87 -12.96 -14.30
C ARG A 188 5.15 -12.18 -14.03
N ASN A 189 5.63 -11.50 -15.07
CA ASN A 189 6.52 -10.35 -14.91
C ASN A 189 5.77 -9.16 -14.25
N TYR A 190 6.45 -8.03 -14.07
CA TYR A 190 5.83 -6.81 -13.56
C TYR A 190 4.63 -6.37 -14.40
N HIS A 191 3.62 -5.81 -13.75
CA HIS A 191 2.35 -5.48 -14.41
C HIS A 191 2.54 -4.53 -15.61
N ILE A 192 3.46 -3.57 -15.50
CA ILE A 192 3.75 -2.58 -16.54
C ILE A 192 4.00 -3.20 -17.93
N PHE A 193 4.63 -4.38 -18.01
CA PHE A 193 4.89 -5.01 -19.30
C PHE A 193 3.60 -5.41 -20.00
N TYR A 194 2.66 -6.02 -19.26
CA TYR A 194 1.39 -6.47 -19.80
C TYR A 194 0.43 -5.29 -20.03
N GLN A 195 0.48 -4.28 -19.16
CA GLN A 195 -0.21 -3.01 -19.31
C GLN A 195 0.22 -2.28 -20.59
N LEU A 196 1.52 -2.15 -20.84
CA LEU A 196 2.03 -1.55 -22.07
C LEU A 196 1.68 -2.39 -23.31
N LEU A 197 1.87 -3.71 -23.25
CA LEU A 197 1.59 -4.59 -24.39
C LEU A 197 0.09 -4.70 -24.71
N SER A 198 -0.80 -4.44 -23.74
CA SER A 198 -2.25 -4.32 -24.01
C SER A 198 -2.58 -3.23 -25.03
N GLN A 199 -1.73 -2.20 -25.15
CA GLN A 199 -1.89 -1.11 -26.10
C GLN A 199 -1.65 -1.53 -27.56
N ALA A 200 -1.12 -2.75 -27.80
CA ALA A 200 -0.88 -3.29 -29.14
C ALA A 200 -2.15 -3.30 -30.01
N THR A 201 -3.32 -3.45 -29.39
CA THR A 201 -4.62 -3.51 -30.09
C THR A 201 -5.37 -2.18 -30.10
N THR A 202 -5.09 -1.29 -29.16
CA THR A 202 -5.91 -0.08 -28.93
C THR A 202 -5.20 1.22 -29.27
N ASN A 203 -3.86 1.20 -29.42
CA ASN A 203 -3.07 2.37 -29.79
C ASN A 203 -2.13 2.09 -30.97
N PRO A 204 -2.62 2.21 -32.23
CA PRO A 204 -1.82 1.91 -33.42
C PRO A 204 -0.54 2.74 -33.56
N GLN A 205 -0.57 3.99 -33.10
CA GLN A 205 0.58 4.88 -33.16
C GLN A 205 1.69 4.40 -32.22
N LEU A 206 1.37 4.14 -30.95
CA LEU A 206 2.33 3.62 -29.97
C LEU A 206 2.83 2.22 -30.36
N THR A 207 1.93 1.39 -30.89
CA THR A 207 2.25 0.05 -31.40
C THR A 207 3.29 0.11 -32.52
N SER A 208 3.10 1.00 -33.50
CA SER A 208 4.06 1.16 -34.59
C SER A 208 5.40 1.73 -34.11
N GLU A 209 5.38 2.62 -33.12
CA GLU A 209 6.58 3.27 -32.60
C GLU A 209 7.45 2.31 -31.77
N LEU A 210 6.82 1.58 -30.84
CA LEU A 210 7.51 0.67 -29.91
C LEU A 210 7.55 -0.78 -30.39
N LYS A 211 6.92 -1.08 -31.54
CA LYS A 211 6.78 -2.44 -32.10
C LYS A 211 6.11 -3.41 -31.13
N LEU A 212 5.05 -2.94 -30.46
CA LEU A 212 4.29 -3.75 -29.51
C LEU A 212 3.64 -4.93 -30.23
N GLN A 213 3.59 -6.08 -29.55
CA GLN A 213 2.97 -7.31 -30.05
C GLN A 213 2.28 -8.03 -28.88
N ASP A 214 1.72 -9.21 -29.14
CA ASP A 214 1.14 -10.06 -28.11
C ASP A 214 2.19 -10.43 -27.03
N PRO A 215 1.86 -10.37 -25.72
CA PRO A 215 2.76 -10.76 -24.64
C PRO A 215 3.35 -12.18 -24.74
N GLU A 216 2.71 -13.11 -25.42
CA GLU A 216 3.24 -14.48 -25.63
C GLU A 216 4.47 -14.48 -26.54
N LEU A 217 4.61 -13.50 -27.43
CA LEU A 217 5.68 -13.43 -28.42
C LEU A 217 7.02 -12.94 -27.83
N PHE A 218 7.01 -12.37 -26.63
CA PHE A 218 8.21 -11.94 -25.94
C PHE A 218 8.63 -12.95 -24.87
N SER A 219 9.89 -13.37 -24.91
CA SER A 219 10.44 -14.34 -23.95
C SER A 219 10.24 -13.93 -22.49
N PHE A 220 10.31 -12.63 -22.17
CA PHE A 220 10.22 -12.12 -20.80
C PHE A 220 8.79 -12.01 -20.26
N THR A 221 7.76 -12.15 -21.09
CA THR A 221 6.35 -12.09 -20.66
C THR A 221 5.59 -13.38 -20.92
N GLY A 222 5.98 -14.17 -21.94
CA GLY A 222 5.32 -15.42 -22.31
C GLY A 222 5.86 -16.69 -21.63
N GLN A 223 7.13 -16.70 -21.16
CA GLN A 223 7.80 -17.93 -20.70
C GLN A 223 7.16 -18.63 -19.49
N SER A 224 6.39 -17.92 -18.67
CA SER A 224 5.73 -18.47 -17.48
C SER A 224 4.38 -19.14 -17.77
N GLY A 225 3.87 -18.99 -19.00
CA GLY A 225 2.57 -19.50 -19.45
C GLY A 225 1.36 -18.76 -18.88
N VAL A 226 1.54 -17.56 -18.32
CA VAL A 226 0.46 -16.72 -17.80
C VAL A 226 0.67 -15.29 -18.26
N ILE A 227 -0.26 -14.79 -19.08
CA ILE A 227 -0.27 -13.39 -19.54
C ILE A 227 -1.46 -12.61 -18.98
N HIS A 228 -2.54 -13.28 -18.60
CA HIS A 228 -3.76 -12.68 -18.04
C HIS A 228 -3.96 -13.01 -16.56
N ILE A 229 -4.70 -12.14 -15.87
CA ILE A 229 -5.15 -12.32 -14.49
C ILE A 229 -6.67 -12.15 -14.49
N ASP A 230 -7.39 -13.14 -13.96
CA ASP A 230 -8.85 -13.10 -13.92
C ASP A 230 -9.35 -11.86 -13.16
N GLY A 231 -10.25 -11.10 -13.80
CA GLY A 231 -10.85 -9.89 -13.22
C GLY A 231 -9.97 -8.64 -13.26
N VAL A 232 -8.79 -8.68 -13.89
CA VAL A 232 -7.90 -7.52 -14.06
C VAL A 232 -7.91 -7.06 -15.52
N SER A 233 -7.94 -5.75 -15.74
CA SER A 233 -7.82 -5.15 -17.07
C SER A 233 -6.49 -4.39 -17.16
N ASP A 234 -5.49 -5.02 -17.78
CA ASP A 234 -4.17 -4.39 -17.99
C ASP A 234 -4.28 -3.09 -18.82
N GLU A 235 -5.27 -2.97 -19.71
CA GLU A 235 -5.54 -1.75 -20.48
C GLU A 235 -5.98 -0.60 -19.58
N LYS A 236 -6.99 -0.84 -18.74
CA LYS A 236 -7.48 0.16 -17.79
C LYS A 236 -6.41 0.55 -16.78
N ASP A 237 -5.69 -0.44 -16.26
CA ASP A 237 -4.61 -0.18 -15.31
C ASP A 237 -3.48 0.65 -15.95
N PHE A 238 -3.24 0.52 -17.26
CA PHE A 238 -2.30 1.39 -18.00
C PHE A 238 -2.80 2.83 -18.08
N GLU A 239 -4.09 3.05 -18.35
CA GLU A 239 -4.69 4.40 -18.32
C GLU A 239 -4.52 5.04 -16.93
N ASP A 240 -4.73 4.27 -15.86
CA ASP A 240 -4.52 4.73 -14.49
C ASP A 240 -3.05 5.13 -14.24
N VAL A 241 -2.08 4.39 -14.78
CA VAL A 241 -0.65 4.75 -14.74
C VAL A 241 -0.38 6.07 -15.48
N GLN A 242 -0.92 6.25 -16.68
CA GLN A 242 -0.75 7.48 -17.46
C GLN A 242 -1.37 8.69 -16.75
N ASN A 243 -2.57 8.52 -16.19
CA ASN A 243 -3.25 9.55 -15.39
C ASN A 243 -2.40 9.94 -14.17
N SER A 244 -1.84 8.95 -13.48
CA SER A 244 -0.93 9.16 -12.35
C SER A 244 0.34 9.91 -12.75
N LEU A 245 0.97 9.57 -13.89
CA LEU A 245 2.16 10.27 -14.40
C LEU A 245 1.85 11.75 -14.69
N ASN A 246 0.68 12.03 -15.26
CA ASN A 246 0.21 13.38 -15.52
C ASN A 246 -0.04 14.18 -14.23
N ILE A 247 -0.68 13.58 -13.22
CA ILE A 247 -0.92 14.21 -11.90
C ILE A 247 0.42 14.55 -11.22
N LEU A 248 1.40 13.67 -11.34
CA LEU A 248 2.75 13.86 -10.81
C LEU A 248 3.65 14.73 -11.70
N ARG A 249 3.09 15.30 -12.78
CA ARG A 249 3.75 16.27 -13.68
C ARG A 249 4.96 15.71 -14.44
N PHE A 250 4.97 14.42 -14.75
CA PHE A 250 5.90 13.87 -15.73
C PHE A 250 5.58 14.43 -17.11
N SER A 251 6.57 15.01 -17.78
CA SER A 251 6.44 15.52 -19.14
C SER A 251 6.19 14.39 -20.14
N ALA A 252 5.60 14.72 -21.29
CA ALA A 252 5.40 13.74 -22.36
C ALA A 252 6.72 13.12 -22.87
N ALA A 253 7.84 13.86 -22.77
CA ALA A 253 9.15 13.35 -23.10
C ALA A 253 9.64 12.30 -22.09
N GLU A 254 9.50 12.58 -20.78
CA GLU A 254 9.84 11.62 -19.72
C GLU A 254 8.96 10.37 -19.80
N GLN A 255 7.65 10.52 -20.01
CA GLN A 255 6.75 9.38 -20.15
C GLN A 255 7.05 8.52 -21.38
N LYS A 256 7.60 9.12 -22.44
CA LYS A 256 8.02 8.40 -23.65
C LYS A 256 9.37 7.70 -23.49
N GLU A 257 10.25 8.25 -22.66
CA GLU A 257 11.55 7.64 -22.34
C GLU A 257 11.40 6.41 -21.45
N ILE A 258 10.42 6.42 -20.53
CA ILE A 258 10.01 5.29 -19.69
C ILE A 258 9.44 4.15 -20.52
#